data_AF-A0A8E2JBE1-F1
#
_entry.id   AF-A0A8E2JBE1-F1
#
_cell.length_a   1.000
_cell.length_b   1.000
_cell.length_c   1.000
_cell.angle_alpha   90.00
_cell.angle_beta   90.00
_cell.angle_gamma   90.00
#
_symmetry.space_group_name_H-M   'P 1'
#
loop_
_entity.id
_entity.type
_entity.pdbx_description
1 polymer ?
#
loop_
_entity_poly.entity_id
_entity_poly.type
_entity_poly.pdbx_seq_one_letter_code
_entity_poly.pdbx_strand_id
1 'polypeptide(L)'
;MAEKASTAASHRPRYFRNDAPLARREPYKQLTASLNRLVTEYPPHRIPPGGGLYYGPISIAFLFFALHKLYPELEIDDYPLNTWSAAYIEQAQANMKEYPGPTISKCGVSDDIMALLALFAASAKDPETVKELCNYAAVTTDEEAPNEWLYGRAGYLYLLRLVRVSFLDDKKTLEMIDDTADEVIETIIESPRPWKWHGKAYIGAAHGAIGIITQIILTNPSWAPKLEAELGALLSYQYESGNFPSSIPPGRDKLVQFCHGAPGVITSLLSIRQHFPNLKDRIDKVVAKGRECVLERGLLTKEPCLCHGISGNALSLEDEEFEHFLTYTTGHEIKSMEKDGMLEKSDDPSSLWCGEAGRAWAWAVADKHLEKRFLGYNDI
;
A
#
# COMPACT_ATOMS: atom_id res chain seq x y z
N MET A 1 26.39 7.24 -47.17
CA MET A 1 25.67 6.38 -46.21
C MET A 1 26.44 6.46 -44.91
N ALA A 2 25.95 7.23 -43.94
CA ALA A 2 26.54 7.32 -42.61
C ALA A 2 25.73 6.42 -41.68
N GLU A 3 26.33 5.33 -41.22
CA GLU A 3 25.81 4.49 -40.15
C GLU A 3 25.65 5.34 -38.89
N LYS A 4 24.40 5.47 -38.42
CA LYS A 4 24.13 5.95 -37.07
C LYS A 4 24.63 4.88 -36.11
N ALA A 5 25.66 5.22 -35.36
CA ALA A 5 26.07 4.46 -34.18
C ALA A 5 24.86 4.32 -33.24
N SER A 6 24.42 3.08 -33.06
CA SER A 6 23.48 2.68 -32.01
C SER A 6 24.15 2.97 -30.67
N THR A 7 23.68 4.01 -29.97
CA THR A 7 24.09 4.26 -28.58
C THR A 7 23.53 3.13 -27.74
N ALA A 8 24.40 2.24 -27.27
CA ALA A 8 24.06 1.23 -26.27
C ALA A 8 23.37 1.93 -25.09
N ALA A 9 22.09 1.63 -24.87
CA ALA A 9 21.37 2.15 -23.71
C ALA A 9 22.11 1.66 -22.45
N SER A 10 22.69 2.59 -21.69
CA SER A 10 23.34 2.26 -20.43
C SER A 10 22.32 1.59 -19.52
N HIS A 11 22.60 0.36 -19.09
CA HIS A 11 21.71 -0.37 -18.19
C HIS A 11 21.60 0.40 -16.86
N ARG A 12 20.45 1.03 -16.60
CA ARG A 12 20.16 1.68 -15.32
C ARG A 12 20.16 0.62 -14.21
N PRO A 13 20.95 0.78 -13.13
CA PRO A 13 20.89 -0.16 -12.00
C PRO A 13 19.51 -0.08 -11.32
N ARG A 14 19.09 -1.11 -10.58
CA ARG A 14 17.78 -1.12 -9.89
C ARG A 14 17.74 -0.26 -8.62
N TYR A 15 18.91 -0.06 -8.02
CA TYR A 15 19.14 0.65 -6.78
C TYR A 15 20.54 1.24 -6.80
N PHE A 16 20.80 2.22 -5.94
CA PHE A 16 22.13 2.76 -5.68
C PHE A 16 22.59 2.38 -4.27
N ARG A 17 23.91 2.49 -4.03
CA ARG A 17 24.51 2.07 -2.77
C ARG A 17 24.08 2.97 -1.62
N ASN A 18 23.86 2.37 -0.46
CA ASN A 18 23.63 3.05 0.80
C ASN A 18 24.95 3.16 1.58
N ASP A 19 25.84 4.06 1.14
CA ASP A 19 27.19 4.26 1.71
C ASP A 19 27.38 5.64 2.36
N ALA A 20 26.35 6.49 2.33
CA ALA A 20 26.37 7.78 2.99
C ALA A 20 26.15 7.61 4.51
N PRO A 21 26.68 8.53 5.34
CA PRO A 21 26.33 8.58 6.76
C PRO A 21 24.82 8.78 6.96
N LEU A 22 24.30 8.27 8.08
CA LEU A 22 22.92 8.52 8.50
C LEU A 22 22.64 10.02 8.52
N ALA A 23 21.47 10.38 7.99
CA ALA A 23 21.06 11.75 7.79
C ALA A 23 19.56 11.88 7.97
N ARG A 24 19.08 13.09 8.21
CA ARG A 24 17.65 13.39 8.32
C ARG A 24 17.31 14.72 7.67
N ARG A 25 16.02 14.96 7.49
CA ARG A 25 15.43 16.22 7.01
C ARG A 25 14.29 16.58 7.95
N GLU A 26 13.90 17.85 7.97
CA GLU A 26 12.71 18.32 8.70
C GLU A 26 11.44 17.72 8.07
N PRO A 27 10.78 16.73 8.71
CA PRO A 27 9.71 15.96 8.07
C PRO A 27 8.51 16.82 7.70
N TYR A 28 8.01 17.67 8.60
CA TYR A 28 6.94 18.63 8.33
C TYR A 28 7.18 19.45 7.05
N LYS A 29 8.39 19.99 6.90
CA LYS A 29 8.75 20.80 5.72
C LYS A 29 8.70 19.98 4.43
N GLN A 30 9.13 18.72 4.47
CA GLN A 30 9.08 17.84 3.30
C GLN A 30 7.65 17.38 2.98
N LEU A 31 6.83 17.10 4.01
CA LEU A 31 5.40 16.84 3.88
C LEU A 31 4.70 18.00 3.17
N THR A 32 4.82 19.22 3.71
CA THR A 32 4.20 20.42 3.10
C THR A 32 4.69 20.65 1.67
N ALA A 33 5.98 20.47 1.39
CA ALA A 33 6.51 20.58 0.04
C ALA A 33 5.95 19.51 -0.91
N SER A 34 5.69 18.29 -0.40
CA SER A 34 5.07 17.19 -1.14
C SER A 34 3.61 17.48 -1.47
N LEU A 35 2.84 17.94 -0.50
CA LEU A 35 1.43 18.30 -0.70
C LEU A 35 1.28 19.49 -1.66
N ASN A 36 2.14 20.52 -1.55
CA ASN A 36 2.14 21.64 -2.50
C ASN A 36 2.40 21.17 -3.94
N ARG A 37 3.38 20.28 -4.16
CA ARG A 37 3.61 19.68 -5.49
C ARG A 37 2.40 18.88 -5.96
N LEU A 38 1.82 18.07 -5.08
CA LEU A 38 0.66 17.23 -5.40
C LEU A 38 -0.50 18.07 -5.93
N VAL A 39 -0.90 19.15 -5.24
CA VAL A 39 -2.03 19.98 -5.68
C VAL A 39 -1.70 20.88 -6.87
N THR A 40 -0.43 21.32 -7.01
CA THR A 40 -0.01 22.22 -8.09
C THR A 40 0.18 21.47 -9.41
N GLU A 41 0.86 20.33 -9.37
CA GLU A 41 1.21 19.54 -10.57
C GLU A 41 0.06 18.60 -10.95
N TYR A 42 -0.71 18.13 -9.97
CA TYR A 42 -1.79 17.16 -10.13
C TYR A 42 -3.11 17.62 -9.49
N PRO A 43 -3.64 18.82 -9.84
CA PRO A 43 -4.92 19.30 -9.33
C PRO A 43 -6.07 18.35 -9.73
N PRO A 44 -7.21 18.35 -9.00
CA PRO A 44 -8.29 17.37 -9.18
C PRO A 44 -8.71 17.14 -10.64
N HIS A 45 -8.97 18.20 -11.40
CA HIS A 45 -9.42 18.14 -12.79
C HIS A 45 -8.40 17.53 -13.78
N ARG A 46 -7.14 17.31 -13.38
CA ARG A 46 -6.09 16.67 -14.19
C ARG A 46 -5.89 15.20 -13.85
N ILE A 47 -6.51 14.70 -12.78
CA ILE A 47 -6.36 13.31 -12.38
C ILE A 47 -7.26 12.41 -13.24
N PRO A 48 -6.69 11.41 -13.94
CA PRO A 48 -7.49 10.41 -14.64
C PRO A 48 -8.34 9.60 -13.66
N PRO A 49 -9.59 9.28 -14.01
CA PRO A 49 -10.42 8.39 -13.20
C PRO A 49 -9.83 6.97 -13.16
N GLY A 50 -10.16 6.22 -12.10
CA GLY A 50 -9.81 4.80 -11.97
C GLY A 50 -8.73 4.52 -10.94
N GLY A 51 -8.71 3.29 -10.39
CA GLY A 51 -7.65 2.79 -9.52
C GLY A 51 -7.97 2.69 -8.03
N GLY A 52 -9.19 3.06 -7.61
CA GLY A 52 -9.62 2.96 -6.21
C GLY A 52 -8.65 3.64 -5.24
N LEU A 53 -8.25 2.93 -4.18
CA LEU A 53 -7.25 3.43 -3.22
C LEU A 53 -5.80 3.32 -3.72
N TYR A 54 -5.57 2.69 -4.87
CA TYR A 54 -4.22 2.43 -5.37
C TYR A 54 -3.67 3.61 -6.20
N TYR A 55 -4.42 4.04 -7.21
CA TYR A 55 -4.17 5.26 -7.99
C TYR A 55 -5.46 6.02 -8.32
N GLY A 56 -5.34 7.14 -9.05
CA GLY A 56 -6.46 8.01 -9.39
C GLY A 56 -6.95 8.90 -8.25
N PRO A 57 -8.11 9.57 -8.41
CA PRO A 57 -8.53 10.64 -7.53
C PRO A 57 -8.92 10.14 -6.14
N ILE A 58 -9.51 8.94 -6.03
CA ILE A 58 -9.92 8.37 -4.75
C ILE A 58 -8.69 8.09 -3.86
N SER A 59 -7.59 7.60 -4.45
CA SER A 59 -6.33 7.38 -3.73
C SER A 59 -5.75 8.68 -3.11
N ILE A 60 -5.87 9.80 -3.83
CA ILE A 60 -5.39 11.11 -3.36
C ILE A 60 -6.35 11.68 -2.31
N ALA A 61 -7.66 11.54 -2.52
CA ALA A 61 -8.65 11.93 -1.53
C ALA A 61 -8.42 11.19 -0.20
N PHE A 62 -8.13 9.89 -0.26
CA PHE A 62 -7.88 9.08 0.93
C PHE A 62 -6.65 9.56 1.72
N LEU A 63 -5.58 9.97 1.04
CA LEU A 63 -4.44 10.63 1.68
C LEU A 63 -4.89 11.88 2.46
N PHE A 64 -5.58 12.82 1.79
CA PHE A 64 -5.98 14.06 2.42
C PHE A 64 -6.95 13.84 3.60
N PHE A 65 -7.86 12.88 3.47
CA PHE A 65 -8.73 12.44 4.56
C PHE A 65 -7.94 11.94 5.78
N ALA A 66 -6.94 11.08 5.55
CA ALA A 66 -6.09 10.57 6.62
C ALA A 66 -5.24 11.67 7.26
N LEU A 67 -4.62 12.54 6.44
CA LEU A 67 -3.78 13.62 6.94
C LEU A 67 -4.57 14.70 7.68
N HIS A 68 -5.80 15.01 7.28
CA HIS A 68 -6.61 16.00 7.99
C HIS A 68 -6.84 15.61 9.46
N LYS A 69 -6.99 14.31 9.75
CA LYS A 69 -7.11 13.81 11.13
C LYS A 69 -5.84 14.04 11.95
N LEU A 70 -4.67 14.02 11.30
CA LEU A 70 -3.35 14.20 11.94
C LEU A 70 -2.93 15.68 12.02
N TYR A 71 -3.43 16.50 11.09
CA TYR A 71 -3.11 17.91 10.90
C TYR A 71 -4.39 18.73 10.63
N PRO A 72 -5.26 18.91 11.64
CA PRO A 72 -6.54 19.61 11.45
C PRO A 72 -6.38 21.05 10.97
N GLU A 73 -5.28 21.71 11.37
CA GLU A 73 -4.97 23.11 11.07
C GLU A 73 -4.02 23.30 9.87
N LEU A 74 -3.58 22.22 9.21
CA LEU A 74 -2.68 22.35 8.05
C LEU A 74 -3.49 22.76 6.81
N GLU A 75 -3.02 23.84 6.18
CA GLU A 75 -3.54 24.34 4.92
C GLU A 75 -2.51 24.19 3.79
N ILE A 76 -3.00 23.95 2.58
CA ILE A 76 -2.22 23.94 1.35
C ILE A 76 -2.96 24.82 0.35
N ASP A 77 -2.25 25.82 -0.20
CA ASP A 77 -2.85 26.85 -1.06
C ASP A 77 -4.05 27.55 -0.37
N ASP A 78 -3.93 27.87 0.92
CA ASP A 78 -4.96 28.48 1.77
C ASP A 78 -6.26 27.66 1.95
N TYR A 79 -6.24 26.37 1.58
CA TYR A 79 -7.34 25.45 1.82
C TYR A 79 -6.98 24.35 2.84
N PRO A 80 -7.87 24.07 3.80
CA PRO A 80 -7.74 22.91 4.70
C PRO A 80 -7.66 21.58 3.94
N LEU A 81 -6.99 20.59 4.53
CA LEU A 81 -6.81 19.28 3.89
C LEU A 81 -8.12 18.54 3.57
N ASN A 82 -9.17 18.69 4.38
CA ASN A 82 -10.48 18.09 4.08
C ASN A 82 -11.15 18.72 2.85
N THR A 83 -10.89 19.99 2.54
CA THR A 83 -11.36 20.63 1.31
C THR A 83 -10.70 19.98 0.09
N TRP A 84 -9.40 19.70 0.16
CA TRP A 84 -8.70 18.95 -0.89
C TRP A 84 -9.25 17.52 -1.03
N SER A 85 -9.47 16.82 0.09
CA SER A 85 -10.12 15.49 0.07
C SER A 85 -11.47 15.54 -0.65
N ALA A 86 -12.31 16.52 -0.35
CA ALA A 86 -13.62 16.68 -0.98
C ALA A 86 -13.51 16.96 -2.48
N ALA A 87 -12.55 17.80 -2.91
CA ALA A 87 -12.35 18.14 -4.32
C ALA A 87 -11.91 16.92 -5.17
N TYR A 88 -11.06 16.04 -4.63
CA TYR A 88 -10.71 14.79 -5.32
C TYR A 88 -11.86 13.76 -5.29
N ILE A 89 -12.69 13.72 -4.24
CA ILE A 89 -13.92 12.92 -4.24
C ILE A 89 -14.89 13.42 -5.31
N GLU A 90 -15.08 14.73 -5.44
CA GLU A 90 -15.94 15.32 -6.46
C GLU A 90 -15.45 14.97 -7.87
N GLN A 91 -14.13 15.04 -8.11
CA GLN A 91 -13.53 14.55 -9.36
C GLN A 91 -13.86 13.07 -9.60
N ALA A 92 -13.75 12.21 -8.58
CA ALA A 92 -14.09 10.81 -8.72
C ALA A 92 -15.57 10.59 -9.06
N GLN A 93 -16.47 11.33 -8.40
CA GLN A 93 -17.92 11.25 -8.60
C GLN A 93 -18.35 11.78 -9.97
N ALA A 94 -17.72 12.86 -10.46
CA ALA A 94 -17.99 13.42 -11.78
C ALA A 94 -17.73 12.40 -12.91
N ASN A 95 -16.81 11.46 -12.69
CA ASN A 95 -16.45 10.40 -13.64
C ASN A 95 -17.03 9.03 -13.26
N MET A 96 -18.00 8.96 -12.34
CA MET A 96 -18.54 7.70 -11.81
C MET A 96 -19.12 6.77 -12.90
N LYS A 97 -19.59 7.33 -14.01
CA LYS A 97 -20.11 6.57 -15.16
C LYS A 97 -19.03 5.78 -15.92
N GLU A 98 -17.77 6.12 -15.73
CA GLU A 98 -16.63 5.43 -16.35
C GLU A 98 -16.17 4.21 -15.52
N TYR A 99 -16.67 4.08 -14.29
CA TYR A 99 -16.32 2.95 -13.43
C TYR A 99 -17.17 1.73 -13.80
N PRO A 100 -16.55 0.59 -14.17
CA PRO A 100 -17.28 -0.63 -14.55
C PRO A 100 -18.04 -1.28 -13.38
N GLY A 101 -17.84 -0.79 -12.16
CA GLY A 101 -18.30 -1.40 -10.92
C GLY A 101 -17.46 -2.62 -10.52
N PRO A 102 -17.72 -3.18 -9.31
CA PRO A 102 -16.99 -4.34 -8.84
C PRO A 102 -17.30 -5.56 -9.68
N THR A 103 -16.27 -6.34 -9.99
CA THR A 103 -16.39 -7.59 -10.76
C THR A 103 -15.64 -8.71 -10.05
N ILE A 104 -15.92 -9.95 -10.44
CA ILE A 104 -15.22 -11.14 -9.91
C ILE A 104 -13.69 -10.97 -10.04
N SER A 105 -13.20 -10.40 -11.14
CA SER A 105 -11.76 -10.18 -11.37
C SER A 105 -11.18 -8.91 -10.73
N LYS A 106 -12.03 -8.02 -10.18
CA LYS A 106 -11.67 -6.75 -9.55
C LYS A 106 -12.67 -6.40 -8.46
N CYS A 107 -12.39 -6.86 -7.24
CA CYS A 107 -13.18 -6.62 -6.02
C CYS A 107 -12.29 -6.29 -4.80
N GLY A 108 -11.07 -5.82 -5.04
CA GLY A 108 -10.12 -5.40 -4.00
C GLY A 108 -10.03 -3.88 -3.85
N VAL A 109 -8.96 -3.38 -3.22
CA VAL A 109 -8.80 -1.94 -2.95
C VAL A 109 -8.67 -1.06 -4.20
N SER A 110 -8.35 -1.65 -5.35
CA SER A 110 -8.29 -0.93 -6.63
C SER A 110 -9.65 -0.74 -7.29
N ASP A 111 -10.73 -1.34 -6.75
CA ASP A 111 -12.07 -1.10 -7.25
C ASP A 111 -12.56 0.29 -6.87
N ASP A 112 -13.02 1.03 -7.87
CA ASP A 112 -13.37 2.43 -7.76
C ASP A 112 -14.66 2.66 -6.98
N ILE A 113 -15.67 1.81 -7.19
CA ILE A 113 -16.97 1.95 -6.53
C ILE A 113 -16.84 1.54 -5.06
N MET A 114 -16.23 0.40 -4.76
CA MET A 114 -16.02 -0.04 -3.38
C MET A 114 -15.14 0.96 -2.60
N ALA A 115 -14.05 1.45 -3.20
CA ALA A 115 -13.18 2.43 -2.54
C ALA A 115 -13.90 3.76 -2.29
N LEU A 116 -14.70 4.24 -3.24
CA LEU A 116 -15.50 5.47 -3.09
C LEU A 116 -16.55 5.31 -1.99
N LEU A 117 -17.29 4.19 -1.97
CA LEU A 117 -18.27 3.88 -0.93
C LEU A 117 -17.61 3.81 0.45
N ALA A 118 -16.46 3.13 0.56
CA ALA A 118 -15.76 3.00 1.83
C ALA A 118 -15.27 4.36 2.35
N LEU A 119 -14.67 5.18 1.49
CA LEU A 119 -14.22 6.52 1.89
C LEU A 119 -15.39 7.44 2.23
N PHE A 120 -16.47 7.41 1.45
CA PHE A 120 -17.67 8.20 1.71
C PHE A 120 -18.33 7.78 3.03
N ALA A 121 -18.58 6.49 3.25
CA ALA A 121 -19.13 5.96 4.50
C ALA A 121 -18.28 6.33 5.71
N ALA A 122 -16.95 6.18 5.62
CA ALA A 122 -16.04 6.50 6.71
C ALA A 122 -16.01 8.00 7.04
N SER A 123 -16.19 8.86 6.03
CA SER A 123 -16.13 10.32 6.17
C SER A 123 -17.47 10.92 6.62
N ALA A 124 -18.58 10.51 6.00
CA ALA A 124 -19.93 10.97 6.28
C ALA A 124 -20.60 10.25 7.46
N LYS A 125 -20.04 9.13 7.94
CA LYS A 125 -20.66 8.22 8.93
C LYS A 125 -22.06 7.78 8.51
N ASP A 126 -22.21 7.43 7.24
CA ASP A 126 -23.50 7.01 6.67
C ASP A 126 -23.67 5.47 6.66
N PRO A 127 -24.58 4.91 7.48
CA PRO A 127 -24.78 3.45 7.57
C PRO A 127 -25.42 2.83 6.31
N GLU A 128 -26.18 3.59 5.51
CA GLU A 128 -26.76 3.06 4.27
C GLU A 128 -25.66 2.83 3.22
N THR A 129 -24.69 3.74 3.10
CA THR A 129 -23.49 3.51 2.26
C THR A 129 -22.69 2.28 2.74
N VAL A 130 -22.60 2.04 4.06
CA VAL A 130 -21.95 0.80 4.56
C VAL A 130 -22.70 -0.44 4.08
N LYS A 131 -24.04 -0.41 4.12
CA LYS A 131 -24.86 -1.51 3.61
C LYS A 131 -24.66 -1.74 2.12
N GLU A 132 -24.55 -0.68 1.31
CA GLU A 132 -24.20 -0.79 -0.11
C GLU A 132 -22.84 -1.46 -0.31
N LEU A 133 -21.83 -1.06 0.47
CA LEU A 133 -20.52 -1.70 0.45
C LEU A 133 -20.62 -3.20 0.81
N CYS A 134 -21.36 -3.54 1.87
CA CYS A 134 -21.54 -4.93 2.32
C CYS A 134 -22.30 -5.80 1.30
N ASN A 135 -23.23 -5.23 0.52
CA ASN A 135 -23.93 -5.97 -0.53
C ASN A 135 -22.98 -6.51 -1.62
N TYR A 136 -21.81 -5.92 -1.80
CA TYR A 136 -20.81 -6.44 -2.72
C TYR A 136 -20.06 -7.68 -2.22
N ALA A 137 -20.35 -8.16 -1.00
CA ALA A 137 -19.94 -9.48 -0.54
C ALA A 137 -20.30 -10.56 -1.57
N ALA A 138 -21.48 -10.44 -2.20
CA ALA A 138 -21.94 -11.35 -3.25
C ALA A 138 -21.01 -11.44 -4.48
N VAL A 139 -20.23 -10.40 -4.79
CA VAL A 139 -19.20 -10.44 -5.83
C VAL A 139 -17.92 -11.11 -5.31
N THR A 140 -17.57 -10.81 -4.06
CA THR A 140 -16.34 -11.32 -3.45
C THR A 140 -16.44 -12.79 -3.04
N THR A 141 -17.64 -13.31 -2.76
CA THR A 141 -17.86 -14.70 -2.36
C THR A 141 -18.00 -15.66 -3.54
N ASP A 142 -18.04 -15.14 -4.78
CA ASP A 142 -17.95 -15.95 -5.99
C ASP A 142 -16.63 -16.75 -6.01
N GLU A 143 -16.67 -18.05 -6.29
CA GLU A 143 -15.52 -18.95 -6.22
C GLU A 143 -14.32 -18.51 -7.09
N GLU A 144 -14.58 -17.84 -8.22
CA GLU A 144 -13.53 -17.40 -9.16
C GLU A 144 -12.84 -16.10 -8.75
N ALA A 145 -13.36 -15.37 -7.75
CA ALA A 145 -12.76 -14.13 -7.30
C ALA A 145 -11.34 -14.39 -6.72
N PRO A 146 -10.35 -13.53 -7.00
CA PRO A 146 -9.02 -13.70 -6.43
C PRO A 146 -9.02 -13.37 -4.94
N ASN A 147 -8.06 -13.93 -4.22
CA ASN A 147 -7.94 -13.68 -2.78
C ASN A 147 -7.06 -12.48 -2.44
N GLU A 148 -6.22 -12.03 -3.36
CA GLU A 148 -5.16 -11.07 -3.05
C GLU A 148 -5.65 -9.65 -2.77
N TRP A 149 -4.75 -8.76 -2.32
CA TRP A 149 -5.15 -7.48 -1.74
C TRP A 149 -5.55 -6.44 -2.79
N LEU A 150 -4.95 -6.43 -3.98
CA LEU A 150 -5.19 -5.34 -4.92
C LEU A 150 -6.54 -5.47 -5.65
N TYR A 151 -6.88 -6.67 -6.08
CA TYR A 151 -8.04 -6.99 -6.91
C TYR A 151 -9.00 -7.99 -6.27
N GLY A 152 -8.70 -8.51 -5.08
CA GLY A 152 -9.41 -9.63 -4.49
C GLY A 152 -9.95 -9.40 -3.08
N ARG A 153 -10.43 -10.51 -2.49
CA ARG A 153 -11.11 -10.58 -1.19
C ARG A 153 -10.32 -9.91 -0.05
N ALA A 154 -9.00 -10.09 -0.01
CA ALA A 154 -8.17 -9.46 1.02
C ALA A 154 -8.19 -7.92 0.94
N GLY A 155 -8.37 -7.36 -0.25
CA GLY A 155 -8.55 -5.93 -0.43
C GLY A 155 -9.91 -5.45 0.07
N TYR A 156 -10.96 -6.24 -0.18
CA TYR A 156 -12.28 -5.96 0.35
C TYR A 156 -12.29 -5.96 1.89
N LEU A 157 -11.59 -6.90 2.53
CA LEU A 157 -11.40 -6.91 3.99
C LEU A 157 -10.78 -5.61 4.50
N TYR A 158 -9.82 -5.02 3.78
CA TYR A 158 -9.27 -3.71 4.13
C TYR A 158 -10.36 -2.62 4.10
N LEU A 159 -11.19 -2.58 3.06
CA LEU A 159 -12.26 -1.59 2.92
C LEU A 159 -13.31 -1.73 4.02
N LEU A 160 -13.65 -2.96 4.43
CA LEU A 160 -14.53 -3.21 5.57
C LEU A 160 -13.92 -2.67 6.88
N ARG A 161 -12.63 -2.90 7.15
CA ARG A 161 -11.96 -2.32 8.32
C ARG A 161 -11.92 -0.79 8.28
N LEU A 162 -11.71 -0.20 7.10
CA LEU A 162 -11.70 1.25 6.92
C LEU A 162 -13.03 1.89 7.33
N VAL A 163 -14.16 1.28 6.96
CA VAL A 163 -15.46 1.79 7.42
C VAL A 163 -15.69 1.47 8.89
N ARG A 164 -15.35 0.26 9.34
CA ARG A 164 -15.59 -0.22 10.71
C ARG A 164 -15.15 0.75 11.80
N VAL A 165 -13.95 1.35 11.66
CA VAL A 165 -13.41 2.27 12.67
C VAL A 165 -14.22 3.55 12.85
N SER A 166 -15.05 3.94 11.88
CA SER A 166 -15.93 5.11 11.99
C SER A 166 -17.26 4.83 12.70
N PHE A 167 -17.60 3.56 12.95
CA PHE A 167 -18.91 3.14 13.49
C PHE A 167 -18.82 2.41 14.84
N LEU A 168 -17.76 2.64 15.62
CA LEU A 168 -17.56 1.95 16.93
C LEU A 168 -18.74 2.13 17.92
N ASP A 169 -19.54 3.19 17.76
CA ASP A 169 -20.69 3.48 18.61
C ASP A 169 -22.04 2.99 18.01
N ASP A 170 -22.04 2.44 16.79
CA ASP A 170 -23.24 1.91 16.11
C ASP A 170 -23.17 0.39 15.98
N LYS A 171 -23.72 -0.29 16.99
CA LYS A 171 -23.69 -1.75 17.09
C LYS A 171 -24.31 -2.46 15.88
N LYS A 172 -25.41 -1.93 15.32
CA LYS A 172 -26.10 -2.59 14.21
C LYS A 172 -25.24 -2.57 12.95
N THR A 173 -24.59 -1.43 12.69
CA THR A 173 -23.69 -1.29 11.55
C THR A 173 -22.43 -2.13 11.75
N LEU A 174 -21.88 -2.20 12.98
CA LEU A 174 -20.76 -3.07 13.29
C LEU A 174 -21.07 -4.56 13.09
N GLU A 175 -22.21 -5.04 13.59
CA GLU A 175 -22.64 -6.43 13.41
C GLU A 175 -22.70 -6.78 11.91
N MET A 176 -23.27 -5.91 11.08
CA MET A 176 -23.31 -6.12 9.63
C MET A 176 -21.92 -6.18 8.98
N ILE A 177 -20.99 -5.30 9.39
CA ILE A 177 -19.61 -5.31 8.86
C ILE A 177 -18.88 -6.57 9.31
N ASP A 178 -19.01 -6.95 10.58
CA ASP A 178 -18.31 -8.09 11.18
C ASP A 178 -18.83 -9.41 10.58
N ASP A 179 -20.15 -9.57 10.41
CA ASP A 179 -20.76 -10.73 9.74
C ASP A 179 -20.27 -10.85 8.28
N THR A 180 -20.22 -9.72 7.56
CA THR A 180 -19.73 -9.68 6.16
C THR A 180 -18.25 -10.05 6.09
N ALA A 181 -17.43 -9.55 7.02
CA ALA A 181 -16.02 -9.85 7.09
C ALA A 181 -15.75 -11.34 7.38
N ASP A 182 -16.51 -11.94 8.29
CA ASP A 182 -16.36 -13.36 8.63
C ASP A 182 -16.73 -14.26 7.43
N GLU A 183 -17.81 -13.96 6.69
CA GLU A 183 -18.17 -14.69 5.45
C GLU A 183 -17.04 -14.64 4.40
N VAL A 184 -16.43 -13.47 4.21
CA VAL A 184 -15.33 -13.28 3.26
C VAL A 184 -14.08 -14.03 3.71
N ILE A 185 -13.74 -14.01 5.01
CA ILE A 185 -12.62 -14.77 5.56
C ILE A 185 -12.83 -16.27 5.37
N GLU A 186 -14.01 -16.78 5.69
CA GLU A 186 -14.34 -18.19 5.50
C GLU A 186 -14.15 -18.61 4.04
N THR A 187 -14.66 -17.81 3.10
CA THR A 187 -14.45 -18.02 1.66
C THR A 187 -12.96 -18.06 1.28
N ILE A 188 -12.14 -17.13 1.81
CA ILE A 188 -10.69 -17.13 1.56
C ILE A 188 -10.04 -18.42 2.13
N ILE A 189 -10.46 -18.83 3.32
CA ILE A 189 -9.90 -20.00 4.02
C ILE A 189 -10.21 -21.29 3.26
N GLU A 190 -11.45 -21.44 2.78
CA GLU A 190 -11.93 -22.60 2.03
C GLU A 190 -11.38 -22.67 0.60
N SER A 191 -10.91 -21.55 0.05
CA SER A 191 -10.36 -21.51 -1.30
C SER A 191 -9.08 -22.36 -1.48
N PRO A 192 -8.85 -22.93 -2.69
CA PRO A 192 -7.71 -23.82 -2.95
C PRO A 192 -6.34 -23.20 -2.66
N ARG A 193 -5.47 -23.99 -2.02
CA ARG A 193 -4.08 -23.61 -1.70
C ARG A 193 -3.04 -24.28 -2.62
N PRO A 194 -1.89 -23.63 -2.89
CA PRO A 194 -1.56 -22.24 -2.52
C PRO A 194 -2.46 -21.26 -3.26
N TRP A 195 -2.79 -20.12 -2.64
CA TRP A 195 -3.56 -19.07 -3.29
C TRP A 195 -2.83 -18.56 -4.54
N LYS A 196 -3.55 -18.41 -5.65
CA LYS A 196 -3.00 -17.99 -6.93
C LYS A 196 -3.71 -16.76 -7.47
N TRP A 197 -2.95 -15.92 -8.13
CA TRP A 197 -3.45 -14.81 -8.96
C TRP A 197 -2.78 -14.91 -10.34
N HIS A 198 -3.56 -14.84 -11.42
CA HIS A 198 -3.12 -15.17 -12.79
C HIS A 198 -2.27 -16.45 -12.87
N GLY A 199 -2.73 -17.51 -12.20
CA GLY A 199 -2.09 -18.83 -12.20
C GLY A 199 -0.79 -18.95 -11.39
N LYS A 200 -0.31 -17.87 -10.75
CA LYS A 200 0.94 -17.85 -9.98
C LYS A 200 0.67 -17.73 -8.49
N ALA A 201 1.42 -18.49 -7.69
CA ALA A 201 1.40 -18.40 -6.23
C ALA A 201 2.35 -17.29 -5.76
N TYR A 202 1.85 -16.07 -5.64
CA TYR A 202 2.65 -14.93 -5.19
C TYR A 202 2.92 -14.97 -3.67
N ILE A 203 4.02 -14.36 -3.25
CA ILE A 203 4.41 -14.26 -1.83
C ILE A 203 4.18 -12.88 -1.26
N GLY A 204 4.48 -11.83 -2.04
CA GLY A 204 4.51 -10.44 -1.57
C GLY A 204 3.14 -9.86 -1.16
N ALA A 205 3.17 -8.66 -0.56
CA ALA A 205 2.01 -8.08 0.10
C ALA A 205 0.86 -7.71 -0.86
N ALA A 206 1.18 -7.30 -2.10
CA ALA A 206 0.15 -6.87 -3.04
C ALA A 206 -0.71 -8.03 -3.56
N HIS A 207 -0.06 -9.09 -4.05
CA HIS A 207 -0.71 -10.16 -4.81
C HIS A 207 -0.65 -11.55 -4.15
N GLY A 208 0.00 -11.65 -2.98
CA GLY A 208 0.49 -12.92 -2.46
C GLY A 208 0.02 -13.28 -1.07
N ALA A 209 0.47 -14.45 -0.63
CA ALA A 209 0.04 -15.08 0.61
C ALA A 209 0.28 -14.21 1.85
N ILE A 210 1.37 -13.43 1.92
CA ILE A 210 1.59 -12.57 3.10
C ILE A 210 0.55 -11.46 3.18
N GLY A 211 0.13 -10.91 2.03
CA GLY A 211 -0.93 -9.92 1.94
C GLY A 211 -2.24 -10.49 2.46
N ILE A 212 -2.62 -11.66 1.94
CA ILE A 212 -3.86 -12.34 2.31
C ILE A 212 -3.90 -12.66 3.80
N ILE A 213 -2.84 -13.28 4.35
CA ILE A 213 -2.74 -13.59 5.78
C ILE A 213 -2.86 -12.31 6.61
N THR A 214 -2.17 -11.24 6.23
CA THR A 214 -2.20 -9.97 6.96
C THR A 214 -3.62 -9.42 7.05
N GLN A 215 -4.34 -9.39 5.93
CA GLN A 215 -5.69 -8.87 5.87
C GLN A 215 -6.67 -9.70 6.71
N ILE A 216 -6.55 -11.03 6.71
CA ILE A 216 -7.36 -11.90 7.57
C ILE A 216 -7.09 -11.59 9.06
N ILE A 217 -5.81 -11.56 9.47
CA ILE A 217 -5.45 -11.42 10.88
C ILE A 217 -5.78 -10.03 11.43
N LEU A 218 -5.59 -8.97 10.64
CA LEU A 218 -5.98 -7.62 11.05
C LEU A 218 -7.52 -7.45 11.13
N THR A 219 -8.29 -8.25 10.38
CA THR A 219 -9.75 -8.25 10.48
C THR A 219 -10.25 -9.08 11.65
N ASN A 220 -9.80 -10.33 11.77
CA ASN A 220 -10.22 -11.23 12.83
C ASN A 220 -9.02 -12.10 13.30
N PRO A 221 -8.34 -11.70 14.40
CA PRO A 221 -7.18 -12.42 14.92
C PRO A 221 -7.44 -13.86 15.35
N SER A 222 -8.70 -14.28 15.56
CA SER A 222 -9.04 -15.64 15.97
C SER A 222 -8.67 -16.70 14.92
N TRP A 223 -8.42 -16.28 13.67
CA TRP A 223 -7.97 -17.15 12.58
C TRP A 223 -6.46 -17.46 12.60
N ALA A 224 -5.67 -16.81 13.47
CA ALA A 224 -4.22 -17.01 13.54
C ALA A 224 -3.79 -18.48 13.69
N PRO A 225 -4.39 -19.30 14.60
CA PRO A 225 -4.01 -20.70 14.74
C PRO A 225 -4.18 -21.53 13.46
N LYS A 226 -5.18 -21.21 12.62
CA LYS A 226 -5.43 -21.91 11.35
C LYS A 226 -4.42 -21.54 10.25
N LEU A 227 -3.77 -20.38 10.37
CA LEU A 227 -2.79 -19.86 9.40
C LEU A 227 -1.32 -20.06 9.83
N GLU A 228 -1.07 -20.53 11.06
CA GLU A 228 0.28 -20.66 11.62
C GLU A 228 1.19 -21.56 10.77
N ALA A 229 0.70 -22.72 10.31
CA ALA A 229 1.48 -23.63 9.48
C ALA A 229 1.86 -23.02 8.13
N GLU A 230 0.94 -22.29 7.51
CA GLU A 230 1.16 -21.64 6.22
C GLU A 230 2.10 -20.45 6.34
N LEU A 231 1.94 -19.61 7.36
CA LEU A 231 2.89 -18.54 7.67
C LEU A 231 4.28 -19.14 7.94
N GLY A 232 4.35 -20.22 8.71
CA GLY A 232 5.58 -20.97 8.94
C GLY A 232 6.24 -21.47 7.65
N ALA A 233 5.47 -21.95 6.67
CA ALA A 233 6.00 -22.33 5.37
C ALA A 233 6.48 -21.09 4.57
N LEU A 234 5.72 -20.00 4.60
CA LEU A 234 6.05 -18.75 3.90
C LEU A 234 7.41 -18.19 4.35
N LEU A 235 7.66 -18.18 5.66
CA LEU A 235 8.92 -17.74 6.25
C LEU A 235 10.14 -18.55 5.77
N SER A 236 9.94 -19.77 5.25
CA SER A 236 11.03 -20.61 4.72
C SER A 236 11.49 -20.20 3.32
N TYR A 237 10.74 -19.34 2.61
CA TYR A 237 11.12 -18.87 1.28
C TYR A 237 12.09 -17.68 1.29
N GLN A 238 12.52 -17.20 2.47
CA GLN A 238 13.51 -16.14 2.55
C GLN A 238 14.83 -16.61 1.92
N TYR A 239 15.35 -15.83 0.97
CA TYR A 239 16.65 -16.09 0.36
C TYR A 239 17.79 -15.92 1.37
N GLU A 240 18.98 -16.41 0.99
CA GLU A 240 20.20 -16.17 1.74
C GLU A 240 20.50 -14.68 1.91
N SER A 241 20.10 -13.85 0.95
CA SER A 241 20.24 -12.39 0.99
C SER A 241 19.27 -11.69 1.96
N GLY A 242 18.30 -12.40 2.55
CA GLY A 242 17.24 -11.81 3.37
C GLY A 242 15.99 -11.38 2.60
N ASN A 243 16.04 -11.37 1.26
CA ASN A 243 14.89 -11.03 0.43
C ASN A 243 13.90 -12.19 0.26
N PHE A 244 12.78 -11.93 -0.41
CA PHE A 244 11.76 -12.93 -0.73
C PHE A 244 11.52 -13.03 -2.24
N PRO A 245 11.17 -14.22 -2.76
CA PRO A 245 10.71 -14.39 -4.13
C PRO A 245 9.42 -13.59 -4.38
N SER A 246 9.19 -13.17 -5.62
CA SER A 246 7.88 -12.63 -6.01
C SER A 246 6.78 -13.69 -5.93
N SER A 247 7.10 -14.94 -6.32
CA SER A 247 6.18 -16.06 -6.42
C SER A 247 6.91 -17.41 -6.31
N ILE A 248 6.16 -18.48 -6.08
CA ILE A 248 6.63 -19.87 -6.09
C ILE A 248 6.33 -20.50 -7.47
N PRO A 249 7.26 -21.29 -8.06
CA PRO A 249 8.60 -21.60 -7.56
C PRO A 249 9.53 -20.36 -7.50
N PRO A 250 10.46 -20.29 -6.53
CA PRO A 250 11.34 -19.13 -6.37
C PRO A 250 12.13 -18.81 -7.63
N GLY A 251 12.12 -17.55 -8.03
CA GLY A 251 12.81 -17.03 -9.20
C GLY A 251 14.15 -16.38 -8.87
N ARG A 252 14.52 -15.37 -9.66
CA ARG A 252 15.69 -14.54 -9.37
C ARG A 252 15.41 -13.61 -8.20
N ASP A 253 16.34 -13.55 -7.26
CA ASP A 253 16.36 -12.57 -6.18
C ASP A 253 16.70 -11.17 -6.73
N LYS A 254 15.68 -10.32 -6.91
CA LYS A 254 15.83 -9.03 -7.61
C LYS A 254 14.95 -7.87 -7.13
N LEU A 255 13.74 -8.14 -6.64
CA LEU A 255 12.76 -7.12 -6.30
C LEU A 255 12.79 -6.90 -4.79
N VAL A 256 13.07 -5.67 -4.36
CA VAL A 256 13.05 -5.23 -2.95
C VAL A 256 12.02 -4.12 -2.87
N GLN A 257 10.75 -4.52 -2.86
CA GLN A 257 9.58 -3.64 -3.01
C GLN A 257 8.46 -4.11 -2.08
N PHE A 258 7.48 -3.24 -1.79
CA PHE A 258 6.27 -3.64 -1.06
C PHE A 258 5.49 -4.72 -1.82
N CYS A 259 5.25 -4.53 -3.12
CA CYS A 259 4.50 -5.52 -3.92
C CYS A 259 5.21 -6.88 -4.01
N HIS A 260 6.54 -6.86 -4.14
CA HIS A 260 7.37 -8.05 -4.30
C HIS A 260 8.72 -7.88 -3.60
N GLY A 261 8.91 -8.61 -2.50
CA GLY A 261 10.19 -8.69 -1.79
C GLY A 261 10.07 -8.44 -0.29
N ALA A 262 11.23 -8.23 0.34
CA ALA A 262 11.35 -8.04 1.78
C ALA A 262 10.49 -6.91 2.35
N PRO A 263 10.42 -5.69 1.76
CA PRO A 263 9.71 -4.57 2.38
C PRO A 263 8.26 -4.90 2.75
N GLY A 264 7.49 -5.45 1.80
CA GLY A 264 6.08 -5.79 2.04
C GLY A 264 5.92 -6.99 2.98
N VAL A 265 6.84 -7.96 2.95
CA VAL A 265 6.81 -9.10 3.87
C VAL A 265 7.12 -8.65 5.30
N ILE A 266 8.14 -7.81 5.50
CA ILE A 266 8.54 -7.31 6.82
C ILE A 266 7.40 -6.54 7.48
N THR A 267 6.82 -5.56 6.79
CA THR A 267 5.78 -4.71 7.39
C THR A 267 4.52 -5.49 7.71
N SER A 268 4.17 -6.44 6.85
CA SER A 268 3.10 -7.41 7.11
C SER A 268 3.35 -8.24 8.37
N LEU A 269 4.55 -8.82 8.48
CA LEU A 269 4.93 -9.63 9.63
C LEU A 269 4.91 -8.84 10.93
N LEU A 270 5.41 -7.59 10.92
CA LEU A 270 5.39 -6.72 12.10
C LEU A 270 3.96 -6.46 12.58
N SER A 271 3.02 -6.21 11.67
CA SER A 271 1.61 -5.97 12.02
C SER A 271 0.90 -7.18 12.63
N ILE A 272 1.29 -8.40 12.26
CA ILE A 272 0.60 -9.61 12.72
C ILE A 272 1.37 -10.42 13.77
N ARG A 273 2.64 -10.07 14.04
CA ARG A 273 3.57 -10.81 14.88
C ARG A 273 2.98 -11.26 16.21
N GLN A 274 2.27 -10.36 16.89
CA GLN A 274 1.68 -10.61 18.22
C GLN A 274 0.64 -11.73 18.23
N HIS A 275 0.05 -12.06 17.07
CA HIS A 275 -0.96 -13.10 16.92
C HIS A 275 -0.37 -14.49 16.67
N PHE A 276 0.96 -14.60 16.47
CA PHE A 276 1.66 -15.86 16.22
C PHE A 276 2.78 -16.10 17.26
N PRO A 277 2.45 -16.35 18.54
CA PRO A 277 3.44 -16.47 19.61
C PRO A 277 4.49 -17.57 19.36
N ASN A 278 4.10 -18.67 18.72
CA ASN A 278 5.01 -19.79 18.39
C ASN A 278 5.98 -19.47 17.26
N LEU A 279 5.66 -18.47 16.42
CA LEU A 279 6.52 -18.02 15.33
C LEU A 279 7.28 -16.75 15.64
N LYS A 280 7.03 -16.11 16.79
CA LYS A 280 7.56 -14.79 17.16
C LYS A 280 9.08 -14.68 16.95
N ASP A 281 9.87 -15.60 17.52
CA ASP A 281 11.33 -15.58 17.40
C ASP A 281 11.80 -15.80 15.95
N ARG A 282 11.04 -16.56 15.17
CA ARG A 282 11.34 -16.81 13.77
C ARG A 282 11.00 -15.60 12.91
N ILE A 283 9.87 -14.94 13.19
CA ILE A 283 9.48 -13.68 12.57
C ILE A 283 10.55 -12.63 12.84
N ASP A 284 11.03 -12.50 14.07
CA ASP A 284 12.07 -11.53 14.44
C ASP A 284 13.37 -11.73 13.66
N LYS A 285 13.81 -12.99 13.52
CA LYS A 285 15.00 -13.32 12.70
C LYS A 285 14.80 -12.99 11.23
N VAL A 286 13.62 -13.32 10.68
CA VAL A 286 13.27 -13.03 9.28
C VAL A 286 13.22 -11.52 9.04
N VAL A 287 12.61 -10.76 9.95
CA VAL A 287 12.52 -9.30 9.87
C VAL A 287 13.91 -8.66 9.93
N ALA A 288 14.76 -9.08 10.88
CA ALA A 288 16.13 -8.56 11.00
C ALA A 288 16.92 -8.77 9.69
N LYS A 289 16.92 -9.99 9.16
CA LYS A 289 17.61 -10.31 7.91
C LYS A 289 17.00 -9.61 6.69
N GLY A 290 15.67 -9.44 6.70
CA GLY A 290 14.97 -8.67 5.67
C GLY A 290 15.38 -7.21 5.67
N ARG A 291 15.57 -6.59 6.83
CA ARG A 291 16.04 -5.21 6.95
C ARG A 291 17.45 -5.03 6.44
N GLU A 292 18.36 -5.97 6.71
CA GLU A 292 19.71 -5.97 6.12
C GLU A 292 19.64 -5.90 4.58
N CYS A 293 18.76 -6.71 3.96
CA CYS A 293 18.50 -6.65 2.52
C CYS A 293 18.00 -5.27 2.07
N VAL A 294 17.06 -4.66 2.80
CA VAL A 294 16.50 -3.35 2.45
C VAL A 294 17.55 -2.26 2.59
N LEU A 295 18.39 -2.30 3.62
CA LEU A 295 19.51 -1.37 3.80
C LEU A 295 20.50 -1.43 2.63
N GLU A 296 20.77 -2.63 2.12
CA GLU A 296 21.71 -2.82 1.00
C GLU A 296 21.11 -2.44 -0.36
N ARG A 297 19.83 -2.77 -0.60
CA ARG A 297 19.24 -2.79 -1.95
C ARG A 297 17.93 -1.99 -2.11
N GLY A 298 17.50 -1.29 -1.05
CA GLY A 298 16.21 -0.62 -0.97
C GLY A 298 16.18 0.82 -1.48
N LEU A 299 17.34 1.44 -1.75
CA LEU A 299 17.45 2.77 -2.37
C LEU A 299 17.25 2.67 -3.89
N LEU A 300 16.00 2.42 -4.29
CA LEU A 300 15.62 2.14 -5.67
C LEU A 300 15.83 3.34 -6.61
N THR A 301 16.12 3.06 -7.87
CA THR A 301 16.18 4.05 -8.95
C THR A 301 14.82 4.43 -9.53
N LYS A 302 13.74 3.86 -8.97
CA LYS A 302 12.37 4.22 -9.32
C LYS A 302 11.94 5.47 -8.56
N GLU A 303 11.03 6.22 -9.14
CA GLU A 303 10.40 7.36 -8.49
C GLU A 303 9.89 6.98 -7.07
N PRO A 304 10.26 7.75 -6.03
CA PRO A 304 9.88 7.44 -4.66
C PRO A 304 8.36 7.38 -4.47
N CYS A 305 7.88 6.19 -4.11
CA CYS A 305 6.47 5.87 -3.87
C CYS A 305 6.34 4.75 -2.82
N LEU A 306 5.10 4.39 -2.44
CA LEU A 306 4.85 3.33 -1.46
C LEU A 306 5.03 1.91 -2.03
N CYS A 307 4.53 1.62 -3.24
CA CYS A 307 4.51 0.25 -3.74
C CYS A 307 5.90 -0.31 -4.06
N HIS A 308 6.73 0.48 -4.74
CA HIS A 308 8.00 0.00 -5.28
C HIS A 308 9.02 1.13 -5.45
N GLY A 309 9.06 2.03 -4.47
CA GLY A 309 10.02 3.13 -4.38
C GLY A 309 10.63 3.24 -2.98
N ILE A 310 11.53 4.20 -2.82
CA ILE A 310 12.29 4.41 -1.58
C ILE A 310 11.36 4.68 -0.39
N SER A 311 10.31 5.48 -0.57
CA SER A 311 9.37 5.85 0.50
C SER A 311 8.71 4.65 1.16
N GLY A 312 8.23 3.68 0.36
CA GLY A 312 7.65 2.44 0.88
C GLY A 312 8.68 1.51 1.50
N ASN A 313 9.86 1.40 0.89
CA ASN A 313 10.95 0.59 1.45
C ASN A 313 11.39 1.08 2.83
N ALA A 314 11.42 2.40 3.02
CA ALA A 314 11.79 3.03 4.28
C ALA A 314 10.87 2.58 5.44
N LEU A 315 9.57 2.37 5.20
CA LEU A 315 8.61 1.93 6.23
C LEU A 315 8.93 0.55 6.85
N SER A 316 9.81 -0.23 6.21
CA SER A 316 10.26 -1.52 6.76
C SER A 316 11.47 -1.43 7.69
N LEU A 317 12.09 -0.25 7.81
CA LEU A 317 13.34 -0.02 8.55
C LEU A 317 13.10 0.47 9.99
N GLU A 318 14.15 0.45 10.81
CA GLU A 318 14.16 1.09 12.14
C GLU A 318 14.30 2.63 12.01
N ASP A 319 14.15 3.37 13.11
CA ASP A 319 13.88 4.82 13.06
C ASP A 319 14.99 5.61 12.36
N GLU A 320 16.25 5.34 12.70
CA GLU A 320 17.39 6.07 12.14
C GLU A 320 17.55 5.80 10.63
N GLU A 321 17.40 4.54 10.20
CA GLU A 321 17.52 4.21 8.78
C GLU A 321 16.28 4.58 7.97
N PHE A 322 15.11 4.58 8.59
CA PHE A 322 13.88 5.13 8.01
C PHE A 322 14.05 6.61 7.67
N GLU A 323 14.47 7.44 8.62
CA GLU A 323 14.73 8.87 8.39
C GLU A 323 15.82 9.08 7.33
N HIS A 324 16.86 8.25 7.35
CA HIS A 324 17.93 8.29 6.36
C HIS A 324 17.44 8.00 4.94
N PHE A 325 16.64 6.95 4.75
CA PHE A 325 16.06 6.61 3.45
C PHE A 325 15.20 7.75 2.91
N LEU A 326 14.42 8.40 3.78
CA LEU A 326 13.59 9.53 3.37
C LEU A 326 14.41 10.73 2.86
N THR A 327 15.68 10.88 3.25
CA THR A 327 16.52 11.96 2.70
C THR A 327 16.68 11.89 1.18
N TYR A 328 16.58 10.69 0.58
CA TYR A 328 16.63 10.45 -0.86
C TYR A 328 15.29 10.68 -1.57
N THR A 329 14.23 10.99 -0.81
CA THR A 329 12.88 11.21 -1.35
C THR A 329 12.50 12.69 -1.36
N THR A 330 13.44 13.61 -1.15
CA THR A 330 13.13 15.05 -1.27
C THR A 330 12.91 15.45 -2.73
N GLY A 331 12.20 16.56 -2.97
CA GLY A 331 12.03 17.09 -4.33
C GLY A 331 13.37 17.47 -5.00
N HIS A 332 14.40 17.79 -4.23
CA HIS A 332 15.75 18.06 -4.76
C HIS A 332 16.42 16.77 -5.26
N GLU A 333 16.41 15.71 -4.44
CA GLU A 333 17.03 14.42 -4.80
C GLU A 333 16.37 13.78 -6.02
N ILE A 334 15.04 13.83 -6.12
CA ILE A 334 14.33 13.34 -7.31
C ILE A 334 14.80 14.07 -8.57
N LYS A 335 14.88 15.40 -8.53
CA LYS A 335 15.38 16.21 -9.67
C LYS A 335 16.84 15.91 -9.98
N SER A 336 17.67 15.64 -8.97
CA SER A 336 19.06 15.23 -9.18
C SER A 336 19.15 13.88 -9.87
N MET A 337 18.43 12.86 -9.37
CA MET A 337 18.37 11.54 -9.99
C MET A 337 17.85 11.57 -11.43
N GLU A 338 16.86 12.41 -11.72
CA GLU A 338 16.36 12.62 -13.08
C GLU A 338 17.43 13.22 -13.99
N LYS A 339 18.11 14.28 -13.53
CA LYS A 339 19.19 14.94 -14.27
C LYS A 339 20.35 13.98 -14.58
N ASP A 340 20.65 13.08 -13.67
CA ASP A 340 21.71 12.08 -13.81
C ASP A 340 21.26 10.85 -14.64
N GLY A 341 20.02 10.82 -15.15
CA GLY A 341 19.47 9.71 -15.93
C GLY A 341 19.15 8.46 -15.11
N MET A 342 19.26 8.56 -13.78
CA MET A 342 19.12 7.47 -12.82
C MET A 342 17.66 7.22 -12.41
N LEU A 343 16.74 8.16 -12.66
CA LEU A 343 15.33 8.02 -12.27
C LEU A 343 14.49 7.29 -13.33
N GLU A 344 13.81 6.22 -12.94
CA GLU A 344 12.68 5.63 -13.65
C GLU A 344 11.40 6.32 -13.20
N LYS A 345 10.72 7.03 -14.11
CA LYS A 345 9.48 7.75 -13.83
C LYS A 345 8.35 6.78 -13.50
N SER A 346 7.47 7.20 -12.61
CA SER A 346 6.23 6.49 -12.31
C SER A 346 5.24 6.60 -13.46
N ASP A 347 4.46 5.54 -13.68
CA ASP A 347 3.31 5.56 -14.58
C ASP A 347 2.15 6.38 -13.99
N ASP A 348 2.07 6.45 -12.65
CA ASP A 348 1.02 7.16 -11.90
C ASP A 348 1.64 8.10 -10.84
N PRO A 349 2.31 9.19 -11.26
CA PRO A 349 3.16 9.99 -10.38
C PRO A 349 2.41 10.82 -9.33
N SER A 350 1.09 10.93 -9.40
CA SER A 350 0.26 11.60 -8.40
C SER A 350 -0.25 10.67 -7.29
N SER A 351 -0.33 9.37 -7.58
CA SER A 351 -1.11 8.39 -6.81
C SER A 351 -0.57 8.08 -5.41
N LEU A 352 -1.45 7.51 -4.57
CA LEU A 352 -1.05 7.04 -3.24
C LEU A 352 0.02 5.94 -3.31
N TRP A 353 -0.12 4.96 -4.20
CA TRP A 353 0.80 3.82 -4.19
C TRP A 353 2.00 3.96 -5.12
N CYS A 354 1.90 4.75 -6.18
CA CYS A 354 2.96 4.89 -7.17
C CYS A 354 3.55 6.30 -7.26
N GLY A 355 3.07 7.28 -6.47
CA GLY A 355 3.45 8.67 -6.67
C GLY A 355 3.53 9.55 -5.43
N GLU A 356 3.32 10.84 -5.67
CA GLU A 356 3.53 11.94 -4.73
C GLU A 356 2.67 11.85 -3.47
N ALA A 357 1.43 11.36 -3.59
CA ALA A 357 0.57 11.17 -2.44
C ALA A 357 1.16 10.14 -1.45
N GLY A 358 1.71 9.05 -1.95
CA GLY A 358 2.42 8.06 -1.11
C GLY A 358 3.67 8.59 -0.45
N ARG A 359 4.41 9.43 -1.17
CA ARG A 359 5.59 10.12 -0.64
C ARG A 359 5.23 11.06 0.50
N ALA A 360 4.13 11.80 0.37
CA ALA A 360 3.61 12.65 1.44
C ALA A 360 3.25 11.83 2.69
N TRP A 361 2.59 10.67 2.54
CA TRP A 361 2.30 9.78 3.67
C TRP A 361 3.55 9.37 4.45
N ALA A 362 4.62 8.95 3.76
CA ALA A 362 5.86 8.55 4.43
C ALA A 362 6.49 9.70 5.24
N TRP A 363 6.41 10.94 4.75
CA TRP A 363 6.84 12.12 5.52
C TRP A 363 5.96 12.41 6.73
N ALA A 364 4.64 12.18 6.63
CA ALA A 364 3.74 12.31 7.77
C ALA A 364 4.02 11.27 8.86
N VAL A 365 4.36 10.04 8.48
CA VAL A 365 4.82 8.99 9.41
C VAL A 365 6.05 9.45 10.19
N ALA A 366 7.04 10.03 9.50
CA ALA A 366 8.23 10.58 10.15
C ALA A 366 7.92 11.77 11.07
N ASP A 367 7.11 12.73 10.60
CA ASP A 367 6.80 13.94 11.36
C ASP A 367 6.05 13.68 12.67
N LYS A 368 5.09 12.75 12.64
CA LYS A 368 4.24 12.43 13.79
C LYS A 368 4.77 11.25 14.61
N HIS A 369 5.92 10.69 14.25
CA HIS A 369 6.46 9.46 14.84
C HIS A 369 5.41 8.34 14.88
N LEU A 370 4.68 8.16 13.78
CA LEU A 370 3.65 7.13 13.68
C LEU A 370 4.30 5.75 13.58
N GLU A 371 3.53 4.72 13.94
CA GLU A 371 3.88 3.36 13.56
C GLU A 371 4.03 3.27 12.04
N LYS A 372 5.10 2.63 11.55
CA LYS A 372 5.49 2.60 10.14
C LYS A 372 4.58 1.69 9.31
N ARG A 373 3.39 2.20 9.03
CA ARG A 373 2.32 1.51 8.31
C ARG A 373 2.09 2.14 6.94
N PHE A 374 1.63 1.33 6.01
CA PHE A 374 1.21 1.73 4.67
C PHE A 374 -0.26 2.12 4.71
N LEU A 375 -0.55 3.39 4.37
CA LEU A 375 -1.90 3.88 4.18
C LEU A 375 -2.59 3.10 3.05
N GLY A 376 -3.70 2.44 3.34
CA GLY A 376 -4.40 1.59 2.37
C GLY A 376 -4.17 0.08 2.57
N TYR A 377 -3.39 -0.32 3.58
CA TYR A 377 -3.00 -1.72 3.77
C TYR A 377 -3.03 -2.19 5.23
N ASN A 378 -2.24 -1.57 6.11
CA ASN A 378 -2.09 -2.00 7.51
C ASN A 378 -2.14 -0.83 8.51
N ASP A 379 -2.65 0.32 8.09
CA ASP A 379 -2.74 1.57 8.86
C ASP A 379 -3.89 1.63 9.88
N ILE A 380 -4.78 0.62 9.88
CA ILE A 380 -5.98 0.54 10.72
C ILE A 380 -5.79 -0.41 11.91
#